data_AF-A0A959I2Q6-F1
#
_entry.id   AF-A0A959I2Q6-F1
#
_cell.length_a   1.000
_cell.length_b   1.000
_cell.length_c   1.000
_cell.angle_alpha   90.00
_cell.angle_beta   90.00
_cell.angle_gamma   90.00
#
_symmetry.space_group_name_H-M   'P 1'
#
loop_
_entity.id
_entity.type
_entity.pdbx_description
1 polymer ?
#
loop_
_entity_poly.entity_id
_entity_poly.type
_entity_poly.pdbx_seq_one_letter_code
_entity_poly.pdbx_strand_id
1 'polypeptide(L)'
;MAQRYLAEARSPIALQDVKLSQLYFKIEVLGYQAASDWERVADSCEAAVSHLKLLPGKKPYAVFFTFEIGAVSAFLQMRRYLDADEAISRSVVKVPKGHLNWSLLMLYLFISKLNQLQLEEVKKVYAVVTPFLDKMQAAMAENWRIAWAYYAFMAAAPVQVGKFMNEVPIYSKDKEGSNCAILIAQLIHYLKEGKRGFVIDRMDGLNRYKRRYLAGDLRTAAFVGLLSCLVKGSFNREKVDRLSGPYLERLHAEQSISDIELVRYELLWEKVLEMLNLRKALSAM
;
A
#
# COMPACT_ATOMS: atom_id res chain seq x y z
N MET A 1 14.05 21.90 -11.37
CA MET A 1 13.43 21.95 -12.73
C MET A 1 11.91 22.11 -12.65
N ALA A 2 11.17 21.27 -11.89
CA ALA A 2 9.72 21.39 -11.72
C ALA A 2 9.25 22.76 -11.16
N GLN A 3 9.94 23.32 -10.17
CA GLN A 3 9.61 24.64 -9.60
C GLN A 3 9.70 25.79 -10.60
N ARG A 4 10.57 25.69 -11.61
CA ARG A 4 10.71 26.71 -12.67
C ARG A 4 9.50 26.69 -13.61
N TYR A 5 9.05 25.50 -14.01
CA TYR A 5 7.84 25.34 -14.81
C TYR A 5 6.57 25.74 -14.04
N LEU A 6 6.52 25.51 -12.72
CA LEU A 6 5.41 25.97 -11.88
C LEU A 6 5.33 27.50 -11.81
N ALA A 7 6.46 28.20 -11.70
CA ALA A 7 6.50 29.65 -11.71
C ALA A 7 6.00 30.25 -13.04
N GLU A 8 6.35 29.61 -14.17
CA GLU A 8 5.88 30.00 -15.51
C GLU A 8 4.40 29.64 -15.74
N ALA A 9 3.89 28.55 -15.12
CA ALA A 9 2.51 28.10 -15.24
C ALA A 9 1.52 28.83 -14.32
N ARG A 10 1.99 29.57 -13.29
CA ARG A 10 1.16 30.34 -12.35
C ARG A 10 0.63 31.66 -12.94
N SER A 11 0.38 31.70 -14.25
CA SER A 11 -0.22 32.85 -14.90
C SER A 11 -1.71 32.96 -14.51
N PRO A 12 -2.22 34.16 -14.19
CA PRO A 12 -3.65 34.38 -13.91
C PRO A 12 -4.58 33.86 -15.00
N ILE A 13 -4.13 33.85 -16.25
CA ILE A 13 -4.87 33.35 -17.42
C ILE A 13 -5.01 31.82 -17.37
N ALA A 14 -3.97 31.10 -16.94
CA ALA A 14 -3.99 29.64 -16.83
C ALA A 14 -4.93 29.14 -15.72
N LEU A 15 -5.15 29.98 -14.69
CA LEU A 15 -6.02 29.66 -13.56
C LEU A 15 -7.50 30.00 -13.80
N GLN A 16 -7.88 30.53 -14.97
CA GLN A 16 -9.28 30.77 -15.33
C GLN A 16 -9.88 29.67 -16.22
N ASP A 17 -9.03 28.88 -16.88
CA ASP A 17 -9.46 27.71 -17.65
C ASP A 17 -9.38 26.42 -16.82
N VAL A 18 -10.39 25.55 -16.95
CA VAL A 18 -10.49 24.31 -16.16
C VAL A 18 -9.32 23.37 -16.46
N LYS A 19 -8.97 23.19 -17.73
CA LYS A 19 -7.96 22.21 -18.14
C LYS A 19 -6.56 22.69 -17.79
N LEU A 20 -6.27 23.97 -18.01
CA LEU A 20 -5.00 24.57 -17.61
C LEU A 20 -4.82 24.57 -16.09
N SER A 21 -5.87 24.89 -15.34
CA SER A 21 -5.85 24.80 -13.87
C SER A 21 -5.55 23.37 -13.41
N GLN A 22 -6.20 22.36 -13.99
CA GLN A 22 -5.93 20.96 -13.66
C GLN A 22 -4.48 20.56 -13.92
N LEU A 23 -3.91 20.97 -15.07
CA LEU A 23 -2.53 20.65 -15.41
C LEU A 23 -1.55 21.31 -14.43
N TYR A 24 -1.79 22.57 -14.07
CA TYR A 24 -1.02 23.28 -13.06
C TYR A 24 -0.97 22.49 -11.74
N PHE A 25 -2.13 22.19 -11.15
CA PHE A 25 -2.19 21.49 -9.87
C PHE A 25 -1.63 20.07 -9.95
N LYS A 26 -1.79 19.37 -11.09
CA LYS A 26 -1.16 18.05 -11.28
C LYS A 26 0.36 18.12 -11.26
N ILE A 27 0.96 19.12 -11.91
CA ILE A 27 2.42 19.31 -11.88
C ILE A 27 2.89 19.65 -10.47
N GLU A 28 2.13 20.48 -9.75
CA GLU A 28 2.42 20.84 -8.37
C GLU A 28 2.40 19.62 -7.44
N VAL A 29 1.31 18.85 -7.48
CA VAL A 29 1.16 17.58 -6.76
C VAL A 29 2.30 16.61 -7.09
N LEU A 30 2.60 16.38 -8.38
CA LEU A 30 3.69 15.49 -8.80
C LEU A 30 5.05 15.97 -8.29
N GLY A 31 5.27 17.29 -8.26
CA GLY A 31 6.49 17.88 -7.72
C GLY A 31 6.66 17.61 -6.22
N TYR A 32 5.60 17.75 -5.43
CA TYR A 32 5.63 17.44 -4.01
C TYR A 32 5.72 15.93 -3.74
N GLN A 33 5.05 15.09 -4.53
CA GLN A 33 5.19 13.63 -4.46
C GLN A 33 6.64 13.18 -4.70
N ALA A 34 7.30 13.74 -5.71
CA ALA A 34 8.71 13.44 -6.01
C ALA A 34 9.67 13.87 -4.89
N ALA A 35 9.27 14.85 -4.07
CA ALA A 35 10.00 15.29 -2.89
C ALA A 35 9.55 14.58 -1.59
N SER A 36 8.59 13.65 -1.67
CA SER A 36 7.93 13.02 -0.53
C SER A 36 7.32 14.02 0.48
N ASP A 37 6.95 15.21 0.01
CA ASP A 37 6.32 16.26 0.81
C ASP A 37 4.79 16.06 0.82
N TRP A 38 4.35 15.04 1.55
CA TRP A 38 2.97 14.59 1.55
C TRP A 38 1.98 15.60 2.15
N GLU A 39 2.42 16.46 3.07
CA GLU A 39 1.57 17.53 3.62
C GLU A 39 1.22 18.50 2.50
N ARG A 40 2.21 18.96 1.71
CA ARG A 40 1.95 19.82 0.56
C ARG A 40 1.19 19.14 -0.57
N VAL A 41 1.32 17.83 -0.74
CA VAL A 41 0.44 17.08 -1.66
C VAL A 41 -1.01 17.20 -1.23
N ALA A 42 -1.33 16.98 0.05
CA ALA A 42 -2.68 17.11 0.56
C ALA A 42 -3.22 18.54 0.39
N ASP A 43 -2.43 19.54 0.78
CA ASP A 43 -2.80 20.96 0.65
C ASP A 43 -3.05 21.36 -0.81
N SER A 44 -2.17 20.95 -1.73
CA SER A 44 -2.31 21.25 -3.16
C SER A 44 -3.56 20.58 -3.75
N CYS A 45 -3.86 19.34 -3.37
CA CYS A 45 -5.07 18.65 -3.77
C CYS A 45 -6.36 19.36 -3.29
N GLU A 46 -6.41 19.76 -2.01
CA GLU A 46 -7.57 20.48 -1.46
C GLU A 46 -7.73 21.88 -2.08
N ALA A 47 -6.61 22.58 -2.33
CA ALA A 47 -6.58 23.85 -3.05
C ALA A 47 -7.10 23.68 -4.49
N ALA A 48 -6.69 22.61 -5.18
CA ALA A 48 -7.15 22.30 -6.53
C ALA A 48 -8.66 22.07 -6.58
N VAL A 49 -9.21 21.27 -5.65
CA VAL A 49 -10.65 21.01 -5.56
C VAL A 49 -11.41 22.31 -5.30
N SER A 50 -10.92 23.14 -4.38
CA SER A 50 -11.55 24.43 -4.03
C SER A 50 -11.53 25.39 -5.21
N HIS A 51 -10.40 25.54 -5.89
CA HIS A 51 -10.25 26.37 -7.08
C HIS A 51 -11.17 25.93 -8.22
N LEU A 52 -11.17 24.64 -8.56
CA LEU A 52 -11.96 24.10 -9.68
C LEU A 52 -13.48 24.24 -9.46
N LYS A 53 -13.94 24.28 -8.20
CA LYS A 53 -15.35 24.54 -7.86
C LYS A 53 -15.76 25.98 -8.17
N LEU A 54 -14.85 26.94 -8.02
CA LEU A 54 -15.11 28.36 -8.25
C LEU A 54 -15.16 28.74 -9.74
N LEU A 55 -14.51 27.95 -10.60
CA LEU A 55 -14.55 28.20 -12.04
C LEU A 55 -15.97 28.03 -12.60
N PRO A 56 -16.36 28.80 -13.64
CA PRO A 56 -17.67 28.67 -14.26
C PRO A 56 -17.85 27.30 -14.96
N GLY A 57 -19.09 26.96 -15.25
CA GLY A 57 -19.46 25.76 -16.02
C GLY A 57 -19.51 24.46 -15.21
N LYS A 58 -20.38 23.54 -15.65
CA LYS A 58 -20.50 22.20 -15.06
C LYS A 58 -19.28 21.36 -15.42
N LYS A 59 -18.72 20.68 -14.42
CA LYS A 59 -17.52 19.83 -14.57
C LYS A 59 -17.86 18.38 -14.27
N PRO A 60 -17.34 17.41 -15.05
CA PRO A 60 -17.43 16.01 -14.68
C PRO A 60 -16.78 15.75 -13.32
N TYR A 61 -17.36 14.86 -12.50
CA TYR A 61 -16.79 14.57 -11.18
C TYR A 61 -15.36 14.04 -11.22
N ALA A 62 -14.97 13.36 -12.31
CA ALA A 62 -13.61 12.90 -12.56
C ALA A 62 -12.54 14.01 -12.42
N VAL A 63 -12.91 15.27 -12.70
CA VAL A 63 -12.04 16.45 -12.55
C VAL A 63 -11.62 16.65 -11.09
N PHE A 64 -12.54 16.47 -10.15
CA PHE A 64 -12.30 16.60 -8.72
C PHE A 64 -11.70 15.32 -8.15
N PHE A 65 -12.19 14.16 -8.59
CA PHE A 65 -11.76 12.87 -8.08
C PHE A 65 -10.24 12.68 -8.13
N THR A 66 -9.57 13.14 -9.20
CA THR A 66 -8.10 13.04 -9.30
C THR A 66 -7.36 13.71 -8.13
N PHE A 67 -7.89 14.81 -7.61
CA PHE A 67 -7.29 15.51 -6.47
C PHE A 67 -7.80 14.96 -5.14
N GLU A 68 -9.10 14.62 -5.05
CA GLU A 68 -9.65 13.98 -3.85
C GLU A 68 -8.92 12.67 -3.52
N ILE A 69 -8.64 11.81 -4.52
CA ILE A 69 -7.88 10.57 -4.31
C ILE A 69 -6.40 10.84 -3.99
N GLY A 70 -5.83 11.92 -4.52
CA GLY A 70 -4.47 12.35 -4.21
C GLY A 70 -4.32 12.77 -2.74
N ALA A 71 -5.29 13.52 -2.21
CA ALA A 71 -5.35 13.87 -0.79
C ALA A 71 -5.47 12.63 0.10
N VAL A 72 -6.37 11.69 -0.23
CA VAL A 72 -6.47 10.40 0.49
C VAL A 72 -5.13 9.67 0.52
N SER A 73 -4.46 9.58 -0.63
CA SER A 73 -3.15 8.93 -0.73
C SER A 73 -2.12 9.60 0.17
N ALA A 74 -2.08 10.94 0.18
CA ALA A 74 -1.18 11.69 1.04
C ALA A 74 -1.46 11.46 2.53
N PHE A 75 -2.72 11.44 2.95
CA PHE A 75 -3.09 11.13 4.34
C PHE A 75 -2.64 9.72 4.75
N LEU A 76 -2.79 8.72 3.88
CA LEU A 76 -2.28 7.37 4.14
C LEU A 76 -0.75 7.34 4.29
N GLN A 77 -0.03 8.02 3.40
CA GLN A 77 1.43 8.15 3.43
C GLN A 77 1.92 8.81 4.73
N MET A 78 1.15 9.74 5.29
CA MET A 78 1.42 10.39 6.58
C MET A 78 0.86 9.63 7.79
N ARG A 79 0.25 8.44 7.59
CA ARG A 79 -0.44 7.66 8.64
C ARG A 79 -1.58 8.42 9.33
N ARG A 80 -2.12 9.45 8.68
CA ARG A 80 -3.28 10.25 9.12
C ARG A 80 -4.57 9.51 8.73
N TYR A 81 -4.78 8.34 9.33
CA TYR A 81 -5.83 7.41 8.91
C TYR A 81 -7.25 7.95 9.10
N LEU A 82 -7.49 8.76 10.14
CA LEU A 82 -8.80 9.38 10.37
C LEU A 82 -9.13 10.40 9.26
N ASP A 83 -8.16 11.22 8.86
CA ASP A 83 -8.33 12.19 7.77
C ASP A 83 -8.56 11.47 6.43
N ALA A 84 -7.84 10.37 6.18
CA ALA A 84 -8.06 9.51 5.02
C ALA A 84 -9.49 8.92 5.00
N ASP A 85 -9.95 8.38 6.13
CA ASP A 85 -11.29 7.79 6.27
C ASP A 85 -12.40 8.82 6.04
N GLU A 86 -12.22 10.04 6.54
CA GLU A 86 -13.17 11.12 6.33
C GLU A 86 -13.21 11.55 4.86
N ALA A 87 -12.04 11.77 4.25
CA ALA A 87 -11.93 12.12 2.83
C ALA A 87 -12.54 11.04 1.93
N ILE A 88 -12.26 9.76 2.19
CA ILE A 88 -12.87 8.63 1.47
C ILE A 88 -14.38 8.66 1.60
N SER A 89 -14.91 8.89 2.81
CA SER A 89 -16.34 8.91 3.07
C SER A 89 -17.06 10.02 2.28
N ARG A 90 -16.42 11.19 2.11
CA ARG A 90 -16.91 12.28 1.25
C ARG A 90 -16.88 11.94 -0.24
N SER A 91 -15.86 11.21 -0.70
CA SER A 91 -15.66 10.90 -2.12
C SER A 91 -16.46 9.68 -2.59
N VAL A 92 -16.58 8.65 -1.77
CA VAL A 92 -17.13 7.34 -2.16
C VAL A 92 -18.60 7.40 -2.53
N VAL A 93 -19.37 8.27 -1.87
CA VAL A 93 -20.81 8.46 -2.14
C VAL A 93 -21.08 9.09 -3.52
N LYS A 94 -20.07 9.72 -4.14
CA LYS A 94 -20.15 10.36 -5.45
C LYS A 94 -19.75 9.41 -6.59
N VAL A 95 -19.23 8.22 -6.28
CA VAL A 95 -18.74 7.25 -7.27
C VAL A 95 -19.66 6.02 -7.31
N PRO A 96 -20.12 5.57 -8.49
CA PRO A 96 -20.93 4.35 -8.60
C PRO A 96 -20.19 3.12 -8.05
N LYS A 97 -20.91 2.27 -7.31
CA LYS A 97 -20.37 0.99 -6.81
C LYS A 97 -19.93 0.09 -7.97
N GLY A 98 -18.82 -0.60 -7.80
CA GLY A 98 -18.21 -1.45 -8.83
C GLY A 98 -17.37 -0.71 -9.88
N HIS A 99 -17.43 0.63 -9.93
CA HIS A 99 -16.55 1.42 -10.81
C HIS A 99 -15.10 1.40 -10.30
N LEU A 100 -14.11 1.53 -11.21
CA LEU A 100 -12.68 1.49 -10.88
C LEU A 100 -12.30 2.45 -9.73
N ASN A 101 -12.72 3.71 -9.82
CA ASN A 101 -12.48 4.73 -8.79
C ASN A 101 -13.10 4.38 -7.42
N TRP A 102 -14.25 3.70 -7.42
CA TRP A 102 -14.90 3.25 -6.20
C TRP A 102 -14.09 2.10 -5.59
N SER A 103 -13.67 1.12 -6.41
CA SER A 103 -12.82 0.02 -5.96
C SER A 103 -11.49 0.51 -5.38
N LEU A 104 -10.91 1.57 -5.95
CA LEU A 104 -9.69 2.19 -5.43
C LEU A 104 -9.92 2.86 -4.07
N LEU A 105 -10.98 3.66 -3.91
CA LEU A 105 -11.34 4.26 -2.62
C LEU A 105 -11.59 3.20 -1.55
N MET A 106 -12.29 2.12 -1.90
CA MET A 106 -12.56 1.02 -0.98
C MET A 106 -11.28 0.28 -0.60
N LEU A 107 -10.30 0.16 -1.51
CA LEU A 107 -9.00 -0.45 -1.21
C LEU A 107 -8.19 0.43 -0.25
N TYR A 108 -8.22 1.75 -0.44
CA TYR A 108 -7.60 2.70 0.48
C TYR A 108 -8.27 2.68 1.86
N LEU A 109 -9.59 2.54 1.92
CA LEU A 109 -10.31 2.35 3.18
C LEU A 109 -9.89 1.04 3.86
N PHE A 110 -9.79 -0.05 3.10
CA PHE A 110 -9.32 -1.33 3.62
C PHE A 110 -7.92 -1.20 4.23
N ILE A 111 -6.98 -0.57 3.52
CA ILE A 111 -5.61 -0.33 3.99
C ILE A 111 -5.61 0.54 5.25
N SER A 112 -6.39 1.62 5.28
CA SER A 112 -6.54 2.49 6.45
C SER A 112 -6.99 1.70 7.68
N LYS A 113 -8.09 0.94 7.56
CA LYS A 113 -8.66 0.15 8.66
C LYS A 113 -7.73 -0.96 9.12
N LEU A 114 -7.01 -1.60 8.19
CA LEU A 114 -6.06 -2.66 8.51
C LEU A 114 -4.87 -2.13 9.32
N ASN A 115 -4.35 -0.95 8.97
CA ASN A 115 -3.23 -0.32 9.69
C ASN A 115 -3.61 0.25 11.06
N GLN A 116 -4.90 0.51 11.28
CA GLN A 116 -5.50 0.81 12.57
C GLN A 116 -5.85 -0.45 13.38
N LEU A 117 -5.56 -1.66 12.86
CA LEU A 117 -5.95 -2.95 13.44
C LEU A 117 -7.46 -3.10 13.69
N GLN A 118 -8.30 -2.36 12.95
CA GLN A 118 -9.76 -2.43 13.01
C GLN A 118 -10.27 -3.61 12.17
N LEU A 119 -9.90 -4.83 12.55
CA LEU A 119 -10.07 -6.04 11.73
C LEU A 119 -11.52 -6.37 11.36
N GLU A 120 -12.49 -6.02 12.22
CA GLU A 120 -13.92 -6.19 11.91
C GLU A 120 -14.42 -5.18 10.87
N GLU A 121 -13.91 -3.95 10.88
CA GLU A 121 -14.21 -2.97 9.82
C GLU A 121 -13.59 -3.41 8.49
N VAL A 122 -12.38 -3.97 8.51
CA VAL A 122 -11.74 -4.53 7.30
C VAL A 122 -12.61 -5.62 6.66
N LYS A 123 -13.19 -6.53 7.46
CA LYS A 123 -14.16 -7.53 6.98
C LYS A 123 -15.39 -6.90 6.35
N LYS A 124 -15.97 -5.87 6.99
CA LYS A 124 -17.15 -5.16 6.46
C LYS A 124 -16.85 -4.53 5.10
N VAL A 125 -15.71 -3.88 4.96
CA VAL A 125 -15.23 -3.30 3.69
C VAL A 125 -15.09 -4.39 2.63
N TYR A 126 -14.44 -5.51 2.96
CA TYR A 126 -14.26 -6.62 2.02
C TYR A 126 -15.59 -7.26 1.59
N ALA A 127 -16.53 -7.45 2.51
CA ALA A 127 -17.85 -8.00 2.21
C ALA A 127 -18.64 -7.13 1.22
N VAL A 128 -18.50 -5.81 1.31
CA VAL A 128 -19.11 -4.86 0.35
C VAL A 128 -18.49 -4.98 -1.05
N VAL A 129 -17.19 -5.27 -1.13
CA VAL A 129 -16.44 -5.31 -2.39
C VAL A 129 -16.50 -6.68 -3.07
N THR A 130 -16.57 -7.76 -2.31
CA THR A 130 -16.52 -9.15 -2.80
C THR A 130 -17.46 -9.42 -3.99
N PRO A 131 -18.73 -8.96 -3.99
CA PRO A 131 -19.65 -9.19 -5.12
C PRO A 131 -19.22 -8.56 -6.45
N PHE A 132 -18.25 -7.65 -6.43
CA PHE A 132 -17.75 -6.95 -7.61
C PHE A 132 -16.40 -7.48 -8.11
N LEU A 133 -15.68 -8.29 -7.32
CA LEU A 133 -14.29 -8.68 -7.60
C LEU A 133 -14.11 -9.33 -8.98
N ASP A 134 -15.01 -10.24 -9.36
CA ASP A 134 -14.92 -10.96 -10.64
C ASP A 134 -15.20 -10.06 -11.87
N LYS A 135 -15.83 -8.90 -11.64
CA LYS A 135 -16.12 -7.89 -12.68
C LYS A 135 -15.06 -6.80 -12.76
N MET A 136 -14.11 -6.77 -11.80
CA MET A 136 -13.05 -5.78 -11.80
C MET A 136 -11.99 -6.11 -12.86
N GLN A 137 -11.26 -5.08 -13.28
CA GLN A 137 -10.04 -5.27 -14.04
C GLN A 137 -9.07 -6.17 -13.27
N ALA A 138 -8.38 -7.07 -13.98
CA ALA A 138 -7.53 -8.10 -13.38
C ALA A 138 -6.52 -7.53 -12.37
N ALA A 139 -5.87 -6.40 -12.69
CA ALA A 139 -4.92 -5.75 -11.80
C ALA A 139 -5.56 -5.25 -10.48
N MET A 140 -6.78 -4.70 -10.54
CA MET A 140 -7.49 -4.26 -9.34
C MET A 140 -7.93 -5.47 -8.51
N ALA A 141 -8.44 -6.52 -9.16
CA ALA A 141 -8.84 -7.75 -8.47
C ALA A 141 -7.63 -8.44 -7.81
N GLU A 142 -6.45 -8.42 -8.43
CA GLU A 142 -5.18 -8.88 -7.87
C GLU A 142 -4.81 -8.10 -6.60
N ASN A 143 -4.87 -6.75 -6.64
CA ASN A 143 -4.60 -5.92 -5.47
C ASN A 143 -5.51 -6.28 -4.28
N TRP A 144 -6.80 -6.53 -4.54
CA TRP A 144 -7.74 -6.97 -3.51
C TRP A 144 -7.41 -8.35 -2.93
N ARG A 145 -7.01 -9.31 -3.78
CA ARG A 145 -6.58 -10.63 -3.32
C ARG A 145 -5.34 -10.54 -2.42
N ILE A 146 -4.37 -9.69 -2.79
CA ILE A 146 -3.18 -9.45 -1.99
C ILE A 146 -3.57 -8.80 -0.66
N ALA A 147 -4.36 -7.72 -0.68
CA ALA A 147 -4.82 -7.06 0.53
C ALA A 147 -5.56 -8.01 1.49
N TRP A 148 -6.40 -8.90 0.95
CA TRP A 148 -7.09 -9.93 1.73
C TRP A 148 -6.12 -10.94 2.39
N ALA A 149 -5.05 -11.34 1.69
CA ALA A 149 -4.03 -12.22 2.27
C ALA A 149 -3.35 -11.55 3.47
N TYR A 150 -3.00 -10.26 3.36
CA TYR A 150 -2.43 -9.49 4.47
C TYR A 150 -3.39 -9.37 5.65
N TYR A 151 -4.65 -9.02 5.40
CA TYR A 151 -5.69 -9.00 6.43
C TYR A 151 -5.73 -10.30 7.22
N ALA A 152 -5.73 -11.42 6.52
CA ALA A 152 -5.91 -12.69 7.18
C ALA A 152 -4.64 -13.24 7.85
N PHE A 153 -3.45 -12.74 7.48
CA PHE A 153 -2.26 -12.88 8.31
C PHE A 153 -2.41 -12.11 9.62
N MET A 154 -2.85 -10.85 9.57
CA MET A 154 -3.03 -10.00 10.75
C MET A 154 -4.11 -10.56 11.68
N ALA A 155 -5.25 -11.01 11.13
CA ALA A 155 -6.36 -11.58 11.87
C ALA A 155 -6.14 -13.04 12.32
N ALA A 156 -4.99 -13.65 11.98
CA ALA A 156 -4.73 -15.08 12.15
C ALA A 156 -5.82 -16.00 11.56
N ALA A 157 -6.69 -15.48 10.67
CA ALA A 157 -7.81 -16.21 10.11
C ALA A 157 -7.33 -17.37 9.21
N PRO A 158 -8.08 -18.47 9.10
CA PRO A 158 -7.81 -19.50 8.11
C PRO A 158 -7.98 -18.88 6.73
N VAL A 159 -6.89 -18.76 5.99
CA VAL A 159 -6.96 -18.32 4.61
C VAL A 159 -7.09 -19.56 3.75
N GLN A 160 -8.00 -19.55 2.80
CA GLN A 160 -7.95 -20.50 1.68
C GLN A 160 -6.80 -20.11 0.75
N VAL A 161 -5.57 -20.13 1.26
CA VAL A 161 -4.38 -19.63 0.56
C VAL A 161 -4.08 -20.47 -0.67
N GLY A 162 -4.56 -21.71 -0.72
CA GLY A 162 -4.44 -22.56 -1.90
C GLY A 162 -4.95 -21.87 -3.18
N LYS A 163 -6.08 -21.14 -3.11
CA LYS A 163 -6.55 -20.32 -4.25
C LYS A 163 -5.65 -19.10 -4.50
N PHE A 164 -5.27 -18.37 -3.45
CA PHE A 164 -4.36 -17.21 -3.58
C PHE A 164 -3.00 -17.58 -4.22
N MET A 165 -2.40 -18.70 -3.82
CA MET A 165 -1.12 -19.18 -4.36
C MET A 165 -1.23 -19.67 -5.81
N ASN A 166 -2.41 -20.16 -6.21
CA ASN A 166 -2.67 -20.66 -7.55
C ASN A 166 -3.14 -19.56 -8.52
N GLU A 167 -3.81 -18.53 -8.00
CA GLU A 167 -4.42 -17.45 -8.80
C GLU A 167 -3.49 -16.24 -9.01
N VAL A 168 -2.46 -16.07 -8.18
CA VAL A 168 -1.51 -14.96 -8.34
C VAL A 168 -0.38 -15.40 -9.27
N PRO A 169 -0.25 -14.82 -10.48
CA PRO A 169 0.74 -15.24 -11.46
C PRO A 169 2.15 -15.13 -10.88
N ILE A 170 2.94 -16.18 -11.10
CA ILE A 170 4.39 -16.14 -10.91
C ILE A 170 4.93 -15.25 -12.04
N TYR A 171 5.15 -13.96 -11.73
CA TYR A 171 5.73 -12.95 -12.61
C TYR A 171 4.92 -12.65 -13.88
N SER A 172 4.04 -11.64 -13.83
CA SER A 172 3.79 -10.85 -15.04
C SER A 172 5.04 -9.99 -15.30
N LYS A 173 5.68 -10.20 -16.46
CA LYS A 173 6.86 -9.43 -16.92
C LYS A 173 6.60 -7.92 -17.01
N ASP A 174 5.34 -7.49 -17.04
CA ASP A 174 4.95 -6.12 -17.36
C ASP A 174 4.81 -5.19 -16.13
N LYS A 175 5.11 -5.67 -14.92
CA LYS A 175 4.98 -4.87 -13.68
C LYS A 175 6.28 -4.86 -12.88
N GLU A 176 7.31 -4.17 -13.39
CA GLU A 176 8.48 -3.83 -12.60
C GLU A 176 8.03 -2.94 -11.42
N GLY A 177 8.02 -3.50 -10.19
CA GLY A 177 7.63 -2.79 -8.96
C GLY A 177 6.50 -3.44 -8.15
N SER A 178 5.50 -4.09 -8.77
CA SER A 178 4.30 -4.58 -8.04
C SER A 178 4.42 -5.99 -7.43
N ASN A 179 5.57 -6.66 -7.54
CA ASN A 179 5.72 -8.07 -7.15
C ASN A 179 6.22 -8.29 -5.71
N CYS A 180 6.66 -7.26 -4.97
CA CYS A 180 7.21 -7.46 -3.64
C CYS A 180 6.14 -7.87 -2.60
N ALA A 181 4.96 -7.22 -2.61
CA ALA A 181 3.88 -7.55 -1.67
C ALA A 181 3.41 -9.01 -1.82
N ILE A 182 3.35 -9.51 -3.06
CA ILE A 182 3.04 -10.91 -3.36
C ILE A 182 4.10 -11.84 -2.79
N LEU A 183 5.38 -11.57 -3.05
CA LEU A 183 6.49 -12.40 -2.56
C LEU A 183 6.53 -12.45 -1.02
N ILE A 184 6.28 -11.32 -0.37
CA ILE A 184 6.14 -11.24 1.09
C ILE A 184 4.95 -12.09 1.55
N ALA A 185 3.78 -11.97 0.90
CA ALA A 185 2.60 -12.75 1.26
C ALA A 185 2.83 -14.27 1.10
N GLN A 186 3.47 -14.70 0.01
CA GLN A 186 3.84 -16.10 -0.21
C GLN A 186 4.80 -16.61 0.87
N LEU A 187 5.82 -15.82 1.21
CA LEU A 187 6.78 -16.16 2.26
C LEU A 187 6.10 -16.31 3.61
N ILE A 188 5.25 -15.35 4.00
CA ILE A 188 4.49 -15.39 5.26
C ILE A 188 3.51 -16.57 5.28
N HIS A 189 2.89 -16.90 4.15
CA HIS A 189 2.06 -18.09 4.04
C HIS A 189 2.82 -19.38 4.34
N TYR A 190 3.96 -19.63 3.67
CA TYR A 190 4.78 -20.81 3.96
C TYR A 190 5.33 -20.80 5.38
N LEU A 191 5.65 -19.61 5.89
CA LEU A 191 6.01 -19.44 7.29
C LEU A 191 4.84 -19.83 8.20
N LYS A 192 3.58 -19.51 7.88
CA LYS A 192 2.39 -19.92 8.64
C LYS A 192 2.08 -21.42 8.53
N GLU A 193 2.50 -22.09 7.45
CA GLU A 193 2.23 -23.53 7.24
C GLU A 193 3.28 -24.51 7.78
N GLY A 194 4.50 -24.08 8.09
CA GLY A 194 5.55 -24.99 8.59
C GLY A 194 6.62 -25.27 7.57
N LYS A 195 6.39 -24.80 6.35
CA LYS A 195 7.11 -25.12 5.14
C LYS A 195 8.41 -24.32 5.03
N ARG A 196 9.34 -24.56 5.97
CA ARG A 196 10.63 -23.83 6.06
C ARG A 196 11.47 -23.91 4.79
N GLY A 197 11.49 -25.05 4.09
CA GLY A 197 12.18 -25.19 2.80
C GLY A 197 11.65 -24.18 1.77
N PHE A 198 10.33 -24.10 1.63
CA PHE A 198 9.70 -23.11 0.74
C PHE A 198 9.96 -21.67 1.17
N VAL A 199 10.06 -21.39 2.47
CA VAL A 199 10.46 -20.04 2.95
C VAL A 199 11.88 -19.70 2.49
N ILE A 200 12.82 -20.65 2.59
CA ILE A 200 14.20 -20.46 2.13
C ILE A 200 14.23 -20.16 0.64
N ASP A 201 13.56 -20.97 -0.18
CA ASP A 201 13.51 -20.79 -1.64
C ASP A 201 12.90 -19.43 -2.04
N ARG A 202 11.83 -19.01 -1.35
CA ARG A 202 11.19 -17.70 -1.60
C ARG A 202 12.06 -16.53 -1.16
N MET A 203 12.84 -16.71 -0.09
CA MET A 203 13.76 -15.69 0.38
C MET A 203 14.85 -15.38 -0.64
N ASP A 204 15.34 -16.37 -1.39
CA ASP A 204 16.31 -16.13 -2.48
C ASP A 204 15.72 -15.29 -3.60
N GLY A 205 14.48 -15.58 -4.01
CA GLY A 205 13.74 -14.77 -4.98
C GLY A 205 13.54 -13.33 -4.51
N LEU A 206 13.13 -13.14 -3.27
CA LEU A 206 12.90 -11.82 -2.67
C LEU A 206 14.21 -11.03 -2.49
N ASN A 207 15.34 -11.70 -2.20
CA ASN A 207 16.66 -11.07 -2.18
C ASN A 207 17.13 -10.61 -3.56
N ARG A 208 16.88 -11.39 -4.62
CA ARG A 208 17.15 -10.95 -6.00
C ARG A 208 16.28 -9.75 -6.36
N TYR A 209 15.00 -9.78 -5.99
CA TYR A 209 14.08 -8.66 -6.18
C TYR A 209 14.59 -7.39 -5.50
N LYS A 210 14.97 -7.49 -4.22
CA LYS A 210 15.52 -6.36 -3.45
C LYS A 210 16.71 -5.70 -4.16
N ARG A 211 17.67 -6.49 -4.66
CA ARG A 211 18.85 -5.95 -5.36
C ARG A 211 18.50 -5.25 -6.65
N ARG A 212 17.48 -5.73 -7.37
CA ARG A 212 17.11 -5.22 -8.69
C ARG A 212 16.18 -4.00 -8.63
N TYR A 213 15.28 -3.97 -7.65
CA TYR A 213 14.13 -3.05 -7.68
C TYR A 213 13.97 -2.16 -6.44
N LEU A 214 14.60 -2.49 -5.31
CA LEU A 214 14.41 -1.75 -4.05
C LEU A 214 15.59 -0.82 -3.72
N ALA A 215 16.41 -0.45 -4.70
CA ALA A 215 17.52 0.47 -4.48
C ALA A 215 17.06 1.86 -4.03
N GLY A 216 15.89 2.32 -4.52
CA GLY A 216 15.25 3.58 -4.11
C GLY A 216 14.18 3.44 -3.03
N ASP A 217 13.88 2.22 -2.58
CA ASP A 217 12.88 1.94 -1.54
C ASP A 217 13.56 1.27 -0.35
N LEU A 218 14.25 2.11 0.43
CA LEU A 218 15.07 1.68 1.55
C LEU A 218 14.23 1.04 2.66
N ARG A 219 12.97 1.46 2.82
CA ARG A 219 12.05 0.95 3.82
C ARG A 219 11.62 -0.49 3.51
N THR A 220 11.14 -0.76 2.29
CA THR A 220 10.85 -2.15 1.88
C THR A 220 12.12 -3.00 1.84
N ALA A 221 13.25 -2.44 1.41
CA ALA A 221 14.53 -3.14 1.45
C ALA A 221 14.95 -3.54 2.88
N ALA A 222 14.69 -2.70 3.88
CA ALA A 222 14.92 -2.99 5.30
C ALA A 222 14.00 -4.12 5.77
N PHE A 223 12.72 -4.08 5.44
CA PHE A 223 11.76 -5.14 5.80
C PHE A 223 12.12 -6.50 5.16
N VAL A 224 12.53 -6.51 3.89
CA VAL A 224 13.07 -7.73 3.25
C VAL A 224 14.34 -8.23 3.96
N GLY A 225 15.14 -7.33 4.51
CA GLY A 225 16.26 -7.65 5.39
C GLY A 225 15.83 -8.35 6.68
N LEU A 226 14.76 -7.89 7.33
CA LEU A 226 14.17 -8.54 8.51
C LEU A 226 13.71 -9.95 8.18
N LEU A 227 12.99 -10.15 7.08
CA LEU A 227 12.56 -11.48 6.64
C LEU A 227 13.74 -12.42 6.37
N SER A 228 14.87 -11.90 5.87
CA SER A 228 16.10 -12.69 5.67
C SER A 228 16.69 -13.19 6.98
N CYS A 229 16.47 -12.48 8.09
CA CYS A 229 16.93 -12.93 9.41
C CYS A 229 16.24 -14.23 9.85
N LEU A 230 15.02 -14.51 9.38
CA LEU A 230 14.34 -15.78 9.64
C LEU A 230 15.17 -16.97 9.16
N VAL A 231 15.69 -16.90 7.93
CA VAL A 231 16.50 -17.95 7.33
C VAL A 231 17.88 -18.02 7.99
N LYS A 232 18.55 -16.86 8.15
CA LYS A 232 19.89 -16.77 8.77
C LYS A 232 19.91 -17.25 10.22
N GLY A 233 18.84 -16.98 10.96
CA GLY A 233 18.64 -17.45 12.32
C GLY A 233 18.15 -18.89 12.40
N SER A 234 18.00 -19.59 11.27
CA SER A 234 17.42 -20.94 11.19
C SER A 234 16.05 -21.05 11.89
N PHE A 235 15.25 -19.99 11.79
CA PHE A 235 13.94 -19.86 12.43
C PHE A 235 13.98 -19.98 13.97
N ASN A 236 15.14 -19.76 14.60
CA ASN A 236 15.27 -19.66 16.05
C ASN A 236 15.03 -18.20 16.49
N ARG A 237 14.07 -17.99 17.38
CA ARG A 237 13.63 -16.65 17.80
C ARG A 237 14.77 -15.78 18.33
N GLU A 238 15.57 -16.28 19.26
CA GLU A 238 16.67 -15.53 19.88
C GLU A 238 17.73 -15.13 18.86
N LYS A 239 18.07 -16.04 17.93
CA LYS A 239 18.98 -15.72 16.83
C LYS A 239 18.39 -14.68 15.88
N VAL A 240 17.10 -14.80 15.55
CA VAL A 240 16.40 -13.85 14.68
C VAL A 240 16.39 -12.45 15.30
N ASP A 241 16.07 -12.33 16.58
CA ASP A 241 16.05 -11.05 17.30
C ASP A 241 17.43 -10.38 17.31
N ARG A 242 18.50 -11.15 17.57
CA ARG A 242 19.87 -10.61 17.53
C ARG A 242 20.27 -10.13 16.12
N LEU A 243 19.80 -10.81 15.08
CA LEU A 243 20.14 -10.47 13.69
C LEU A 243 19.27 -9.33 13.12
N SER A 244 18.09 -9.07 13.67
CA SER A 244 17.12 -8.12 13.13
C SER A 244 17.44 -6.67 13.45
N GLY A 245 18.17 -6.39 14.54
CA GLY A 245 18.48 -5.03 15.04
C GLY A 245 18.88 -4.01 13.98
N PRO A 246 19.92 -4.26 13.16
CA PRO A 246 20.35 -3.30 12.14
C PRO A 246 19.31 -3.01 11.05
N TYR A 247 18.40 -3.96 10.79
CA TYR A 247 17.32 -3.76 9.82
C TYR A 247 16.11 -3.06 10.45
N LEU A 248 15.85 -3.24 11.75
CA LEU A 248 14.83 -2.49 12.49
C LEU A 248 15.20 -1.01 12.57
N GLU A 249 16.45 -0.71 12.88
CA GLU A 249 16.96 0.67 12.91
C GLU A 249 16.76 1.37 11.56
N ARG A 250 17.11 0.69 10.46
CA ARG A 250 16.90 1.21 9.09
C ARG A 250 15.43 1.38 8.75
N LEU A 251 14.60 0.42 9.16
CA LEU A 251 13.15 0.50 8.93
C LEU A 251 12.57 1.74 9.62
N HIS A 252 12.95 1.99 10.88
CA HIS A 252 12.44 3.13 11.66
C HIS A 252 13.05 4.47 11.22
N ALA A 253 14.27 4.47 10.68
CA ALA A 253 14.89 5.67 10.12
C ALA A 253 14.15 6.17 8.87
N GLU A 254 13.50 5.26 8.12
CA GLU A 254 12.73 5.64 6.94
C GLU A 254 11.28 5.96 7.24
N GLN A 255 10.96 7.25 7.09
CA GLN A 255 9.63 7.80 7.33
C GLN A 255 8.71 7.67 6.11
N SER A 256 9.27 7.65 4.89
CA SER A 256 8.51 7.48 3.66
C SER A 256 7.90 6.08 3.59
N ILE A 257 6.58 5.99 3.47
CA ILE A 257 5.87 4.72 3.30
C ILE A 257 6.05 4.27 1.85
N SER A 258 6.36 2.99 1.66
CA SER A 258 6.42 2.42 0.33
C SER A 258 5.01 2.28 -0.23
N ASP A 259 4.79 2.61 -1.50
CA ASP A 259 3.52 2.35 -2.20
C ASP A 259 3.14 0.85 -2.20
N ILE A 260 4.09 -0.04 -1.89
CA ILE A 260 3.92 -1.50 -1.83
C ILE A 260 3.54 -1.97 -0.40
N GLU A 261 3.64 -1.11 0.61
CA GLU A 261 3.38 -1.40 2.02
C GLU A 261 1.88 -1.33 2.34
N LEU A 262 1.17 -2.45 2.16
CA LEU A 262 -0.27 -2.57 2.49
C LEU A 262 -0.55 -2.53 4.00
N VAL A 263 0.39 -3.08 4.78
CA VAL A 263 0.37 -3.08 6.24
C VAL A 263 1.71 -2.59 6.70
N ARG A 264 1.71 -1.71 7.71
CA ARG A 264 2.92 -1.21 8.35
C ARG A 264 3.87 -2.37 8.64
N TYR A 265 5.08 -2.28 8.14
CA TYR A 265 6.08 -3.33 8.27
C TYR A 265 6.43 -3.64 9.73
N GLU A 266 6.31 -2.67 10.63
CA GLU A 266 6.44 -2.89 12.07
C GLU A 266 5.36 -3.87 12.57
N LEU A 267 4.09 -3.60 12.26
CA LEU A 267 2.96 -4.47 12.64
C LEU A 267 3.09 -5.87 12.00
N LEU A 268 3.48 -5.92 10.74
CA LEU A 268 3.64 -7.17 10.02
C LEU A 268 4.81 -8.00 10.59
N TRP A 269 5.91 -7.34 10.99
CA TRP A 269 7.05 -7.99 11.60
C TRP A 269 6.71 -8.57 12.98
N GLU A 270 5.97 -7.82 13.81
CA GLU A 270 5.44 -8.33 15.08
C GLU A 270 4.61 -9.60 14.84
N LYS A 271 3.73 -9.60 13.83
CA LYS A 271 2.94 -10.78 13.48
C LYS A 271 3.80 -11.97 13.02
N VAL A 272 4.84 -11.72 12.23
CA VAL A 272 5.81 -12.75 11.81
C VAL A 272 6.52 -13.38 13.02
N LEU A 273 6.91 -12.54 13.98
CA LEU A 273 7.57 -12.96 15.20
C LEU A 273 6.65 -13.75 16.14
N GLU A 274 5.36 -13.40 16.23
CA GLU A 274 4.34 -14.20 16.91
C GLU A 274 4.21 -15.61 16.31
N MET A 275 4.15 -15.70 14.98
CA MET A 275 4.06 -17.00 14.27
C MET A 275 5.26 -17.89 14.58
N LEU A 276 6.45 -17.31 14.76
CA LEU A 276 7.65 -18.05 15.13
C LEU A 276 7.58 -18.61 16.56
N ASN A 277 7.01 -17.85 17.50
CA ASN A 277 6.87 -18.23 18.90
C ASN A 277 5.81 -19.32 19.10
N LEU A 278 4.64 -19.19 18.47
CA LEU A 278 3.57 -20.19 18.55
C LEU A 278 4.06 -21.58 18.13
N ARG A 279 5.03 -21.63 17.21
CA ARG A 279 5.65 -22.89 16.81
C ARG A 279 6.65 -23.46 17.79
N LYS A 280 7.45 -22.61 18.45
CA LYS A 280 8.35 -23.08 19.50
C LYS A 280 7.56 -23.82 20.59
N ALA A 281 6.38 -23.30 20.93
CA ALA A 281 5.45 -23.94 21.86
C ALA A 281 4.90 -25.28 21.32
N LEU A 282 4.38 -25.32 20.09
CA LEU A 282 3.86 -26.55 19.49
C LEU A 282 4.91 -27.65 19.26
N SER A 283 6.18 -27.29 19.03
CA SER A 283 7.29 -28.26 18.89
C SER A 283 7.86 -28.77 20.21
N ALA A 284 7.49 -28.14 21.33
CA ALA A 284 7.92 -28.51 22.67
C ALA A 284 6.85 -29.30 23.45
N MET A 285 5.67 -29.49 22.84
CA MET A 285 4.60 -30.39 23.27
C MET A 285 4.72 -31.73 22.56
#